data_AF-A0A6A5F600-F1
#
_entry.id   AF-A0A6A5F600-F1
#
_cell.length_a   1.000
_cell.length_b   1.000
_cell.length_c   1.000
_cell.angle_alpha   90.00
_cell.angle_beta   90.00
_cell.angle_gamma   90.00
#
_symmetry.space_group_name_H-M   'P 1'
#
loop_
_entity.id
_entity.type
_entity.pdbx_description
1 polymer ?
#
loop_
_entity_poly.entity_id
_entity_poly.type
_entity_poly.pdbx_seq_one_letter_code
_entity_poly.pdbx_strand_id
1 'polypeptide(L)'
;MNQGGGWERLCMERDPFILTGLMWAWLEQLKEPVISIQEAKAFNANNTDAQTVLNTLDQASKQTLTCILNCMAHMMEIPEEVENAFLNRSIKAFTWIKNNSEDGSKVYESMTTALRCVLEDMRSRVIEADEPPTSPFSLT
;
A
#
# COMPACT_ATOMS: atom_id res chain seq x y z
N MET A 1 8.79 0.37 39.11
CA MET A 1 9.76 -0.17 38.14
C MET A 1 9.35 0.32 36.75
N ASN A 2 10.06 1.29 36.17
CA ASN A 2 9.86 1.68 34.77
C ASN A 2 10.57 0.64 33.89
N GLN A 3 9.87 -0.46 33.61
CA GLN A 3 10.32 -1.43 32.62
C GLN A 3 10.07 -0.88 31.22
N GLY A 4 11.15 -0.37 30.62
CA GLY A 4 11.27 0.04 29.22
C GLY A 4 10.43 1.25 28.81
N GLY A 5 11.04 2.23 28.14
CA GLY A 5 10.29 3.28 27.45
C GLY A 5 9.30 2.69 26.43
N GLY A 6 8.30 3.46 26.01
CA GLY A 6 7.30 3.01 25.02
C GLY A 6 7.93 2.41 23.75
N TRP A 7 9.10 2.92 23.34
CA TRP A 7 9.89 2.39 22.22
C TRP A 7 10.44 0.99 22.45
N GLU A 8 10.94 0.68 23.65
CA GLU A 8 11.47 -0.66 23.95
C GLU A 8 10.36 -1.70 23.98
N ARG A 9 9.15 -1.31 24.41
CA ARG A 9 7.97 -2.18 24.32
C ARG A 9 7.56 -2.41 22.87
N LEU A 10 7.54 -1.36 22.05
CA LEU A 10 7.25 -1.47 20.62
C LEU A 10 8.26 -2.40 19.90
N CYS A 11 9.55 -2.29 20.20
CA CYS A 11 10.58 -3.17 19.62
C CYS A 11 10.41 -4.65 19.99
N MET A 12 9.68 -4.95 21.06
CA MET A 12 9.41 -6.32 21.51
C MET A 12 8.01 -6.81 21.12
N GLU A 13 7.17 -5.94 20.54
CA GLU A 13 5.83 -6.29 20.11
C GLU A 13 5.87 -7.25 18.93
N ARG A 14 5.02 -8.27 18.97
CA ARG A 14 4.91 -9.32 17.94
C ARG A 14 3.47 -9.53 17.47
N ASP A 15 2.49 -8.96 18.15
CA ASP A 15 1.11 -9.04 17.74
C ASP A 15 0.88 -8.20 16.46
N PRO A 16 0.51 -8.84 15.33
CA PRO A 16 0.29 -8.13 14.07
C PRO A 16 -0.87 -7.14 14.16
N PHE A 17 -1.88 -7.35 15.01
CA PHE A 17 -2.96 -6.39 15.20
C PHE A 17 -2.48 -5.11 15.87
N ILE A 18 -1.60 -5.25 16.87
CA ILE A 18 -1.00 -4.08 17.55
C ILE A 18 -0.06 -3.35 16.58
N LEU A 19 0.83 -4.08 15.90
CA LEU A 19 1.79 -3.49 14.96
C LEU A 19 1.10 -2.78 13.79
N THR A 20 0.11 -3.42 13.16
CA THR A 20 -0.65 -2.81 12.07
C THR A 20 -1.52 -1.65 12.58
N GLY A 21 -2.12 -1.78 13.76
CA GLY A 21 -2.87 -0.70 14.40
C GLY A 21 -2.01 0.55 14.64
N LEU A 22 -0.80 0.37 15.16
CA LEU A 22 0.16 1.46 15.36
C LEU A 22 0.64 2.08 14.05
N MET A 23 0.91 1.25 13.04
CA MET A 23 1.28 1.73 11.69
C MET A 23 0.19 2.62 11.09
N TRP A 24 -1.07 2.17 11.13
CA TRP A 24 -2.18 2.97 10.61
C TRP A 24 -2.41 4.24 11.44
N ALA A 25 -2.36 4.12 12.77
CA ALA A 25 -2.51 5.27 13.66
C ALA A 25 -1.41 6.32 13.43
N TRP A 26 -0.19 5.89 13.11
CA TRP A 26 0.92 6.78 12.76
C TRP A 26 0.67 7.52 11.44
N LEU A 27 0.27 6.80 10.36
CA LEU A 27 -0.06 7.41 9.07
C LEU A 27 -1.21 8.43 9.17
N GLU A 28 -2.24 8.09 9.94
CA GLU A 28 -3.44 8.92 10.13
C GLU A 28 -3.17 10.18 10.99
N GLN A 29 -2.04 10.25 11.71
CA GLN A 29 -1.70 11.34 12.64
C GLN A 29 -0.41 12.10 12.26
N LEU A 30 0.08 11.93 11.04
CA LEU A 30 1.18 12.74 10.53
C LEU A 30 0.82 14.25 10.57
N LYS A 31 1.84 15.11 10.44
CA LYS A 31 1.61 16.56 10.37
C LYS A 31 0.90 16.97 9.07
N GLU A 32 1.14 16.22 8.01
CA GLU A 32 0.57 16.39 6.68
C GLU A 32 0.29 15.00 6.08
N PRO A 33 -0.69 14.86 5.16
CA PRO A 33 -0.94 13.58 4.51
C PRO A 33 0.28 13.18 3.69
N VAL A 34 0.52 11.87 3.58
CA VAL A 34 1.62 11.34 2.77
C VAL A 34 1.44 11.81 1.31
N ILE A 35 0.25 11.63 0.75
CA ILE A 35 -0.08 12.03 -0.61
C ILE A 35 -0.94 13.29 -0.54
N SER A 36 -0.49 14.37 -1.18
CA SER A 36 -1.27 15.61 -1.24
C SER A 36 -2.58 15.42 -2.01
N ILE A 37 -3.56 16.27 -1.76
CA ILE A 37 -4.84 16.23 -2.49
C ILE A 37 -4.63 16.47 -3.99
N GLN A 38 -3.64 17.29 -4.35
CA GLN A 38 -3.29 17.59 -5.74
C GLN A 38 -2.75 16.34 -6.44
N GLU A 39 -1.83 15.61 -5.80
CA GLU A 39 -1.32 14.34 -6.31
C GLU A 39 -2.42 13.29 -6.38
N ALA A 40 -3.25 13.17 -5.33
CA ALA A 40 -4.38 12.24 -5.29
C ALA A 40 -5.37 12.49 -6.45
N LYS A 41 -5.63 13.75 -6.80
CA LYS A 41 -6.47 14.14 -7.94
C LYS A 41 -5.79 13.91 -9.30
N ALA A 42 -4.46 13.81 -9.35
CA ALA A 42 -3.71 13.55 -10.58
C ALA A 42 -3.72 12.07 -10.97
N PHE A 43 -4.16 11.16 -10.09
CA PHE A 43 -4.34 9.75 -10.43
C PHE A 43 -5.42 9.59 -11.50
N ASN A 44 -5.04 8.95 -12.60
CA ASN A 44 -5.93 8.61 -13.69
C ASN A 44 -6.41 7.15 -13.55
N ALA A 45 -7.73 6.95 -13.48
CA ALA A 45 -8.35 5.64 -13.39
C ALA A 45 -8.03 4.72 -14.59
N ASN A 46 -7.67 5.30 -15.74
CA ASN A 46 -7.35 4.55 -16.95
C ASN A 46 -5.87 4.15 -17.05
N ASN A 47 -5.03 4.55 -16.09
CA ASN A 47 -3.62 4.14 -16.13
C ASN A 47 -3.50 2.67 -15.75
N THR A 48 -3.06 1.85 -16.70
CA THR A 48 -2.84 0.41 -16.53
C THR A 48 -1.37 0.06 -16.28
N ASP A 49 -0.50 1.06 -16.13
CA ASP A 49 0.93 0.86 -15.88
C ASP A 49 1.31 1.32 -14.46
N ALA A 50 1.74 0.36 -13.65
CA ALA A 50 2.10 0.56 -12.25
C ALA A 50 3.21 1.60 -12.06
N GLN A 51 4.21 1.61 -12.96
CA GLN A 51 5.33 2.57 -12.85
C GLN A 51 4.87 3.99 -13.16
N THR A 52 4.05 4.18 -14.18
CA THR A 52 3.44 5.47 -14.51
C THR A 52 2.61 5.99 -13.35
N VAL A 53 1.82 5.13 -12.71
CA VAL A 53 1.07 5.48 -11.49
C VAL A 53 2.01 5.96 -10.38
N LEU A 54 3.03 5.16 -10.03
CA LEU A 54 3.95 5.49 -8.94
C LEU A 54 4.81 6.73 -9.22
N ASN A 55 5.12 7.01 -10.48
CA ASN A 55 5.93 8.17 -10.88
C ASN A 55 5.15 9.50 -10.82
N THR A 56 3.84 9.48 -10.55
CA THR A 56 3.06 10.69 -10.28
C THR A 56 3.32 11.26 -8.87
N LEU A 57 3.87 10.45 -7.97
CA LEU A 57 4.15 10.80 -6.58
C LEU A 57 5.58 11.30 -6.41
N ASP A 58 5.80 12.16 -5.42
CA ASP A 58 7.15 12.41 -4.95
C ASP A 58 7.83 11.15 -4.39
N GLN A 59 9.16 11.19 -4.26
CA GLN A 59 9.95 10.02 -3.88
C GLN A 59 9.57 9.44 -2.51
N ALA A 60 9.28 10.28 -1.51
CA ALA A 60 8.95 9.82 -0.17
C ALA A 60 7.56 9.17 -0.13
N SER A 61 6.59 9.78 -0.81
CA SER A 61 5.24 9.22 -0.98
C SER A 61 5.27 7.89 -1.73
N LYS A 62 5.99 7.85 -2.84
CA LYS A 62 6.20 6.65 -3.65
C LYS A 62 6.77 5.52 -2.79
N GLN A 63 7.83 5.77 -2.04
CA GLN A 63 8.46 4.74 -1.20
C GLN A 63 7.55 4.26 -0.08
N THR A 64 6.86 5.16 0.61
CA THR A 64 5.96 4.82 1.72
C THR A 64 4.78 3.99 1.21
N LEU A 65 4.13 4.42 0.12
CA LEU A 65 3.04 3.70 -0.50
C LEU A 65 3.48 2.32 -1.00
N THR A 66 4.61 2.27 -1.71
CA THR A 66 5.21 1.02 -2.21
C THR A 66 5.46 0.04 -1.08
N CYS A 67 6.00 0.50 0.05
CA CYS A 67 6.27 -0.36 1.20
C CYS A 67 4.99 -1.02 1.74
N ILE A 68 3.91 -0.24 1.91
CA ILE A 68 2.63 -0.75 2.41
C ILE A 68 1.96 -1.70 1.41
N LEU A 69 1.93 -1.36 0.12
CA LEU A 69 1.39 -2.23 -0.91
C LEU A 69 2.20 -3.53 -1.05
N ASN A 70 3.52 -3.44 -0.92
CA ASN A 70 4.39 -4.62 -0.97
C ASN A 70 4.08 -5.61 0.16
N CYS A 71 3.76 -5.13 1.37
CA CYS A 71 3.31 -6.01 2.46
C CYS A 71 2.04 -6.78 2.07
N MET A 72 1.07 -6.11 1.44
CA MET A 72 -0.17 -6.74 0.96
C MET A 72 0.08 -7.71 -0.20
N ALA A 73 1.02 -7.39 -1.10
CA ALA A 73 1.38 -8.24 -2.25
C ALA A 73 1.96 -9.61 -1.82
N HIS A 74 2.67 -9.64 -0.69
CA HIS A 74 3.27 -10.86 -0.14
C HIS A 74 2.31 -11.71 0.70
N MET A 75 1.07 -11.25 0.89
CA MET A 75 0.07 -12.07 1.55
C MET A 75 -0.47 -13.13 0.56
N MET A 76 -0.73 -14.35 1.04
CA MET A 76 -1.45 -15.39 0.29
C MET A 76 -2.83 -14.90 -0.17
N GLU A 77 -3.56 -15.68 -0.97
CA GLU A 77 -4.90 -15.29 -1.47
C GLU A 77 -5.78 -14.64 -0.39
N ILE A 78 -6.10 -13.36 -0.61
CA ILE A 78 -6.96 -12.55 0.26
C ILE A 78 -8.32 -12.38 -0.41
N PRO A 79 -9.44 -12.47 0.33
CA PRO A 79 -10.75 -12.14 -0.21
C PRO A 79 -10.79 -10.72 -0.79
N GLU A 80 -11.47 -10.55 -1.92
CA GLU A 80 -11.60 -9.25 -2.61
C GLU A 80 -12.13 -8.15 -1.68
N GLU A 81 -13.05 -8.49 -0.78
CA GLU A 81 -13.62 -7.58 0.22
C GLU A 81 -12.56 -7.02 1.17
N VAL A 82 -11.60 -7.85 1.58
CA VAL A 82 -10.51 -7.46 2.47
C VAL A 82 -9.48 -6.61 1.71
N GLU A 83 -9.19 -6.95 0.45
CA GLU A 83 -8.35 -6.12 -0.41
C GLU A 83 -8.97 -4.74 -0.65
N ASN A 84 -10.26 -4.69 -0.97
CA ASN A 84 -11.01 -3.45 -1.14
C ASN A 84 -11.02 -2.61 0.16
N ALA A 85 -11.18 -3.26 1.32
CA ALA A 85 -11.08 -2.58 2.62
C ALA A 85 -9.67 -2.03 2.87
N PHE A 86 -8.62 -2.78 2.50
CA PHE A 86 -7.23 -2.34 2.58
C PHE A 86 -6.95 -1.15 1.67
N LEU A 87 -7.38 -1.20 0.41
CA LEU A 87 -7.20 -0.11 -0.55
C LEU A 87 -7.93 1.16 -0.08
N ASN A 88 -9.18 1.03 0.35
CA ASN A 88 -9.98 2.13 0.90
C ASN A 88 -9.30 2.76 2.13
N ARG A 89 -8.83 1.94 3.08
CA ARG A 89 -8.09 2.43 4.24
C ARG A 89 -6.79 3.12 3.83
N SER A 90 -6.06 2.58 2.87
CA SER A 90 -4.81 3.16 2.37
C SER A 90 -5.06 4.55 1.77
N ILE A 91 -6.05 4.69 0.88
CA ILE A 91 -6.43 5.98 0.30
C ILE A 91 -6.76 6.99 1.40
N LYS A 92 -7.58 6.59 2.36
CA LYS A 92 -7.97 7.45 3.49
C LYS A 92 -6.77 7.87 4.33
N ALA A 93 -5.91 6.94 4.74
CA ALA A 93 -4.78 7.22 5.61
C ALA A 93 -3.71 8.08 4.92
N PHE A 94 -3.49 7.87 3.62
CA PHE A 94 -2.46 8.58 2.86
C PHE A 94 -2.89 9.96 2.41
N THR A 95 -4.19 10.20 2.17
CA THR A 95 -4.69 11.48 1.60
C THR A 95 -5.54 12.29 2.58
N TRP A 96 -6.07 11.65 3.63
CA TRP A 96 -7.09 12.16 4.55
C TRP A 96 -8.41 12.60 3.89
N ILE A 97 -8.64 12.25 2.62
CA ILE A 97 -9.87 12.56 1.91
C ILE A 97 -11.01 11.69 2.43
N LYS A 98 -12.18 12.31 2.66
CA LYS A 98 -13.42 11.59 3.01
C LYS A 98 -14.19 11.26 1.72
N ASN A 99 -14.74 10.05 1.65
CA ASN A 99 -15.54 9.59 0.51
C ASN A 99 -16.99 10.12 0.50
N ASN A 100 -17.27 11.24 1.16
CA ASN A 100 -18.64 11.76 1.33
C ASN A 100 -18.94 12.99 0.46
N SER A 101 -18.01 13.40 -0.40
CA SER A 101 -18.20 14.44 -1.41
C SER A 101 -18.02 13.85 -2.80
N GLU A 102 -18.60 14.50 -3.82
CA GLU A 102 -18.44 14.07 -5.23
C GLU A 102 -16.97 14.03 -5.65
N ASP A 103 -16.20 15.07 -5.28
CA ASP A 103 -14.76 15.14 -5.49
C ASP A 103 -14.01 14.00 -4.76
N GLY A 104 -14.45 13.66 -3.54
CA GLY A 104 -13.90 12.54 -2.78
C GLY A 104 -14.13 11.22 -3.51
N SER A 105 -15.36 10.96 -3.94
CA SER A 105 -15.72 9.72 -4.64
C SER A 105 -14.91 9.49 -5.90
N LYS A 106 -14.67 10.54 -6.70
CA LYS A 106 -13.84 10.45 -7.91
C LYS A 106 -12.39 10.08 -7.59
N VAL A 107 -11.83 10.65 -6.52
CA VAL A 107 -10.47 10.30 -6.06
C VAL A 107 -10.41 8.86 -5.55
N TYR A 108 -11.40 8.42 -4.78
CA TYR A 108 -11.45 7.02 -4.31
C TYR A 108 -11.55 6.04 -5.49
N GLU A 109 -12.34 6.35 -6.52
CA GLU A 109 -12.46 5.52 -7.71
C GLU A 109 -11.14 5.43 -8.49
N SER A 110 -10.52 6.58 -8.79
CA SER A 110 -9.27 6.62 -9.57
C SER A 110 -8.10 5.99 -8.83
N MET A 111 -7.94 6.30 -7.53
CA MET A 111 -6.88 5.74 -6.72
C MET A 111 -7.10 4.25 -6.47
N THR A 112 -8.33 3.78 -6.21
CA THR A 112 -8.58 2.34 -6.02
C THR A 112 -8.11 1.55 -7.24
N THR A 113 -8.46 2.02 -8.43
CA THR A 113 -8.06 1.36 -9.69
C THR A 113 -6.55 1.37 -9.87
N ALA A 114 -5.91 2.53 -9.64
CA ALA A 114 -4.47 2.68 -9.81
C ALA A 114 -3.66 1.86 -8.79
N LEU A 115 -4.07 1.87 -7.51
CA LEU A 115 -3.41 1.11 -6.45
C LEU A 115 -3.59 -0.40 -6.64
N ARG A 116 -4.75 -0.84 -7.16
CA ARG A 116 -4.97 -2.25 -7.54
C ARG A 116 -4.02 -2.68 -8.65
N CYS A 117 -3.87 -1.87 -9.70
CA CYS A 117 -2.91 -2.12 -10.77
C CYS A 117 -1.47 -2.26 -10.24
N VAL A 118 -1.05 -1.40 -9.31
CA VAL A 118 0.26 -1.51 -8.65
C VAL A 118 0.39 -2.79 -7.84
N LEU A 119 -0.66 -3.17 -7.12
CA LEU A 119 -0.67 -4.39 -6.29
C LEU A 119 -0.57 -5.67 -7.15
N GLU A 120 -1.24 -5.71 -8.29
CA GLU A 120 -1.19 -6.81 -9.25
C GLU A 120 0.20 -6.95 -9.89
N ASP A 121 0.84 -5.84 -10.29
CA ASP A 121 2.23 -5.83 -10.78
C ASP A 121 3.21 -6.36 -9.73
N MET A 122 3.07 -5.92 -8.47
CA MET A 122 3.91 -6.41 -7.37
C MET A 122 3.75 -7.92 -7.14
N ARG A 123 2.51 -8.43 -7.13
CA ARG A 123 2.24 -9.87 -6.97
C ARG A 123 2.87 -10.68 -8.09
N SER A 124 2.80 -10.19 -9.32
CA SER A 124 3.38 -10.85 -10.48
C SER A 124 4.90 -10.99 -10.32
N ARG A 125 5.58 -9.96 -9.82
CA ARG A 125 7.03 -10.00 -9.52
C ARG A 125 7.39 -10.93 -8.37
N VAL A 126 6.53 -11.04 -7.34
CA VAL A 126 6.75 -11.98 -6.22
C VAL A 126 6.67 -13.43 -6.72
N ILE A 127 5.68 -13.73 -7.56
CA ILE A 127 5.52 -15.07 -8.17
C ILE A 127 6.72 -15.40 -9.06
N GLU A 128 7.17 -14.46 -9.90
CA GLU A 128 8.37 -14.65 -10.74
C GLU A 128 9.65 -14.87 -9.92
N ALA A 129 9.77 -14.25 -8.75
CA ALA A 129 10.94 -14.40 -7.88
C ALA A 129 10.97 -15.76 -7.14
N ASP A 130 9.80 -16.36 -6.91
CA ASP A 130 9.66 -17.67 -6.26
C ASP A 130 9.72 -18.85 -7.25
N GLU A 131 9.70 -18.61 -8.57
CA GLU A 131 9.95 -19.66 -9.56
C GLU A 131 11.44 -20.06 -9.59
N PRO A 132 11.77 -21.36 -9.45
CA PRO A 132 13.15 -21.82 -9.60
C PRO A 132 13.62 -21.57 -11.05
N PRO A 133 14.89 -21.17 -11.27
CA PRO A 133 15.40 -20.96 -12.62
C PRO A 133 15.21 -22.24 -13.42
N THR A 134 14.46 -22.14 -14.52
CA THR A 134 14.28 -23.25 -15.47
C THR A 134 15.66 -23.63 -16.02
N SER A 135 16.22 -24.70 -15.47
CA SER A 135 17.52 -25.22 -15.88
C SER A 135 17.46 -25.59 -17.37
N PRO A 136 18.35 -25.03 -18.22
CA PRO A 136 18.38 -25.37 -19.64
C PRO A 136 19.01 -26.75 -19.92
N PHE A 137 19.32 -27.53 -18.88
CA PHE A 137 19.91 -28.85 -19.02
C PHE A 137 18.93 -29.93 -18.60
N SER A 138 18.09 -30.33 -19.54
CA SER A 138 17.52 -31.68 -19.57
C SER A 138 17.70 -32.22 -20.99
N LEU A 139 18.91 -32.74 -21.24
CA LEU A 139 19.23 -33.58 -22.38
C LEU A 139 19.73 -34.90 -21.82
N THR A 140 18.89 -35.93 -21.94
CA THR A 140 19.31 -37.34 -22.05
C THR A 140 18.63 -37.89 -23.28
#